data_AF-A0A3M3UCL6-F1
#
_entry.id   AF-A0A3M3UCL6-F1
#
_cell.length_a   1.000
_cell.length_b   1.000
_cell.length_c   1.000
_cell.angle_alpha   90.00
_cell.angle_beta   90.00
_cell.angle_gamma   90.00
#
_symmetry.space_group_name_H-M   'P 1'
#
loop_
_entity.id
_entity.type
_entity.pdbx_description
1 polymer ?
#
loop_
_entity_poly.entity_id
_entity_poly.type
_entity_poly.pdbx_seq_one_letter_code
_entity_poly.pdbx_strand_id
1 'polypeptide(L)'
;MSVDARYERLPAHVIDKGIPTAGLLAHVMVAKFADHLPLYRQEKIFGRAGLSIARSTLAQWVGNCGVQLQPLVDALREAVLTHGVVHADETPVQMLTPGAKKTHRAYVWAYATSQFSELAAVVYDFSPSRAGEHARNFLGHWNGKLVCDDFAGYKAGFELGVTEIGCIAHARRKFFDLHATNKSQIAEKALRYIAALYEVEREARELEPGIRQRIRQDKAAPIIDALHTWMIAQRQLVPEGSAIAKALDYSLKRWIALTRYLDDGAVPIDNNWCENQIRPWALGRSNWLFAGSLRSGKRAAAIMSLIQSARLNGHDPYAYLKDVLTRLPTQRASEITELLPHRWVPV
;
A
#
# COMPACT_ATOMS: atom_id res chain seq x y z
N MET A 1 14.03 -21.19 59.26
CA MET A 1 14.63 -21.06 57.92
C MET A 1 13.51 -20.81 56.92
N SER A 2 13.30 -19.55 56.54
CA SER A 2 12.29 -19.15 55.56
C SER A 2 12.90 -19.27 54.17
N VAL A 3 12.25 -20.05 53.29
CA VAL A 3 12.55 -20.09 51.86
C VAL A 3 11.43 -19.34 51.16
N ASP A 4 11.52 -18.02 51.16
CA ASP A 4 10.63 -17.14 50.40
C ASP A 4 11.44 -16.54 49.25
N ALA A 5 11.81 -17.41 48.30
CA ALA A 5 12.38 -16.99 47.04
C ALA A 5 11.25 -16.35 46.21
N ARG A 6 11.09 -15.03 46.35
CA ARG A 6 10.27 -14.23 45.46
C ARG A 6 10.72 -14.51 44.04
N TYR A 7 9.93 -15.27 43.28
CA TYR A 7 10.04 -15.35 41.84
C TYR A 7 9.76 -13.94 41.30
N GLU A 8 10.80 -13.14 41.11
CA GLU A 8 10.69 -11.88 40.39
C GLU A 8 10.21 -12.21 38.98
N ARG A 9 8.95 -11.88 38.67
CA ARG A 9 8.38 -12.11 37.34
C ARG A 9 9.23 -11.34 36.35
N LEU A 10 9.97 -12.05 35.50
CA LEU A 10 10.66 -11.46 34.37
C LEU A 10 9.65 -10.63 33.55
N PRO A 11 10.01 -9.43 33.07
CA PRO A 11 9.16 -8.65 32.20
C PRO A 11 8.69 -9.49 31.02
N ALA A 12 7.41 -9.36 30.64
CA ALA A 12 6.90 -10.10 29.50
C ALA A 12 7.60 -9.63 28.21
N HIS A 13 8.01 -10.58 27.37
CA HIS A 13 8.72 -10.32 26.13
C HIS A 13 7.96 -10.93 24.94
N VAL A 14 8.06 -10.30 23.76
CA VAL A 14 7.40 -10.76 22.52
C VAL A 14 7.87 -12.15 22.10
N ILE A 15 9.11 -12.47 22.41
CA ILE A 15 9.66 -13.82 22.30
C ILE A 15 9.85 -14.31 23.72
N ASP A 16 9.00 -15.24 24.15
CA ASP A 16 9.08 -15.81 25.50
C ASP A 16 10.46 -16.45 25.73
N LYS A 17 11.08 -16.13 26.87
CA LYS A 17 12.46 -16.49 27.24
C LYS A 17 13.51 -16.11 26.17
N GLY A 18 13.17 -15.18 25.28
CA GLY A 18 14.06 -14.71 24.23
C GLY A 18 15.19 -13.86 24.80
N ILE A 19 16.39 -14.03 24.24
CA ILE A 19 17.56 -13.18 24.52
C ILE A 19 17.39 -11.72 23.99
N PRO A 20 16.75 -11.45 22.84
CA PRO A 20 16.80 -10.10 22.27
C PRO A 20 15.84 -9.14 22.98
N THR A 21 16.31 -7.91 23.23
CA THR A 21 15.46 -6.81 23.67
C THR A 21 14.52 -6.36 22.55
N ALA A 22 13.41 -5.72 22.90
CA ALA A 22 12.50 -5.09 21.92
C ALA A 22 13.24 -4.13 20.98
N GLY A 23 14.24 -3.40 21.49
CA GLY A 23 15.08 -2.51 20.68
C GLY A 23 15.91 -3.25 19.63
N LEU A 24 16.51 -4.40 19.97
CA LEU A 24 17.24 -5.20 18.99
C LEU A 24 16.31 -5.79 17.92
N LEU A 25 15.13 -6.28 18.33
CA LEU A 25 14.11 -6.79 17.41
C LEU A 25 13.62 -5.70 16.44
N ALA A 26 13.30 -4.51 16.96
CA ALA A 26 12.91 -3.35 16.16
C ALA A 26 14.02 -2.96 15.18
N HIS A 27 15.28 -2.88 15.62
CA HIS A 27 16.41 -2.58 14.74
C HIS A 27 16.53 -3.57 13.58
N VAL A 28 16.51 -4.88 13.88
CA VAL A 28 16.60 -5.93 12.85
C VAL A 28 15.48 -5.81 11.82
N MET A 29 14.25 -5.53 12.25
CA MET A 29 13.09 -5.38 11.37
C MET A 29 13.16 -4.10 10.54
N VAL A 30 13.45 -2.94 11.15
CA VAL A 30 13.58 -1.66 10.43
C VAL A 30 14.70 -1.75 9.39
N ALA A 31 15.88 -2.21 9.80
CA ALA A 31 17.00 -2.40 8.87
C ALA A 31 16.61 -3.33 7.72
N LYS A 32 15.91 -4.44 8.01
CA LYS A 32 15.52 -5.42 6.97
C LYS A 32 14.52 -4.84 5.97
N PHE A 33 13.48 -4.19 6.47
CA PHE A 33 12.29 -3.88 5.69
C PHE A 33 12.27 -2.43 5.22
N ALA A 34 12.56 -1.51 6.14
CA ALA A 34 12.57 -0.08 5.89
C ALA A 34 13.82 0.38 5.13
N ASP A 35 14.98 -0.23 5.42
CA ASP A 35 16.29 0.11 4.83
C ASP A 35 16.78 -0.93 3.82
N HIS A 36 15.97 -1.96 3.57
CA HIS A 36 16.23 -3.03 2.60
C HIS A 36 17.56 -3.78 2.84
N LEU A 37 17.99 -3.91 4.09
CA LEU A 37 19.24 -4.58 4.47
C LEU A 37 19.01 -6.08 4.78
N PRO A 38 19.39 -7.01 3.89
CA PRO A 38 19.14 -8.44 4.09
C PRO A 38 19.84 -9.01 5.32
N LEU A 39 19.25 -10.03 5.92
CA LEU A 39 19.72 -10.61 7.20
C LEU A 39 21.16 -11.13 7.15
N TYR A 40 21.64 -11.64 6.02
CA TYR A 40 23.04 -12.07 5.91
C TYR A 40 24.03 -10.89 5.96
N ARG A 41 23.61 -9.68 5.56
CA ARG A 41 24.42 -8.47 5.72
C ARG A 41 24.38 -7.98 7.16
N GLN A 42 23.19 -8.04 7.79
CA GLN A 42 23.05 -7.72 9.21
C GLN A 42 23.92 -8.64 10.09
N GLU A 43 23.92 -9.96 9.84
CA GLU A 43 24.81 -10.93 10.50
C GLU A 43 26.29 -10.48 10.44
N LYS A 44 26.77 -10.09 9.26
CA LYS A 44 28.15 -9.56 9.10
C LYS A 44 28.37 -8.24 9.85
N ILE A 45 27.36 -7.36 9.90
CA ILE A 45 27.44 -6.09 10.62
C ILE A 45 27.56 -6.33 12.13
N PHE A 46 26.71 -7.18 12.70
CA PHE A 46 26.79 -7.57 14.11
C PHE A 46 28.13 -8.26 14.42
N GLY A 47 28.61 -9.14 13.53
CA GLY A 47 29.90 -9.80 13.68
C GLY A 47 31.08 -8.82 13.80
N ARG A 48 31.07 -7.72 13.03
CA ARG A 48 32.09 -6.65 13.16
C ARG A 48 32.03 -5.91 14.49
N ALA A 49 30.86 -5.87 15.13
CA ALA A 49 30.68 -5.31 16.47
C ALA A 49 30.95 -6.33 17.59
N GLY A 50 31.50 -7.50 17.27
CA GLY A 50 31.76 -8.57 18.24
C GLY A 50 30.53 -9.39 18.64
N LEU A 51 29.38 -9.17 17.99
CA LEU A 51 28.12 -9.86 18.27
C LEU A 51 27.86 -10.92 17.20
N SER A 52 28.21 -12.17 17.49
CA SER A 52 27.95 -13.28 16.56
C SER A 52 26.48 -13.73 16.65
N ILE A 53 25.62 -13.19 15.77
CA ILE A 53 24.21 -13.56 15.68
C ILE A 53 23.97 -14.26 14.33
N ALA A 54 23.71 -15.57 14.38
CA ALA A 54 23.46 -16.36 13.18
C ALA A 54 22.25 -15.84 12.38
N ARG A 55 22.34 -15.88 11.05
CA ARG A 55 21.25 -15.50 10.14
C ARG A 55 19.95 -16.27 10.41
N SER A 56 20.05 -17.54 10.80
CA SER A 56 18.90 -18.37 11.20
C SER A 56 18.19 -17.79 12.41
N THR A 57 18.93 -17.35 13.42
CA THR A 57 18.41 -16.69 14.62
C THR A 57 17.71 -15.38 14.27
N LEU A 58 18.34 -14.52 13.45
CA LEU A 58 17.70 -13.29 12.96
C LEU A 58 16.40 -13.59 12.20
N ALA A 59 16.39 -14.62 11.36
CA ALA A 59 15.21 -15.01 10.59
C ALA A 59 14.09 -15.53 11.50
N GLN A 60 14.43 -16.30 12.54
CA GLN A 60 13.49 -16.77 13.55
C GLN A 60 12.87 -15.60 14.33
N TRP A 61 13.68 -14.62 14.74
CA TRP A 61 13.20 -13.42 15.45
C TRP A 61 12.22 -12.62 14.60
N VAL A 62 12.56 -12.33 13.35
CA VAL A 62 11.65 -11.65 12.40
C VAL A 62 10.38 -12.47 12.21
N GLY A 63 10.51 -13.79 12.10
CA GLY A 63 9.38 -14.70 11.96
C GLY A 63 8.42 -14.65 13.15
N ASN A 64 8.94 -14.64 14.37
CA ASN A 64 8.15 -14.57 15.60
C ASN A 64 7.49 -13.20 15.75
N CYS A 65 8.22 -12.10 15.54
CA CYS A 65 7.66 -10.75 15.60
C CYS A 65 6.52 -10.58 14.60
N GLY A 66 6.68 -11.07 13.36
CA GLY A 66 5.62 -10.99 12.36
C GLY A 66 4.34 -11.75 12.72
N VAL A 67 4.42 -12.81 13.54
CA VAL A 67 3.22 -13.48 14.08
C VAL A 67 2.58 -12.63 15.17
N GLN A 68 3.39 -12.14 16.11
CA GLN A 68 2.89 -11.37 17.25
C GLN A 68 2.27 -10.04 16.83
N LEU A 69 2.77 -9.41 15.77
CA LEU A 69 2.25 -8.17 15.22
C LEU A 69 0.95 -8.33 14.41
N GLN A 70 0.54 -9.56 14.06
CA GLN A 70 -0.62 -9.79 13.19
C GLN A 70 -1.93 -9.23 13.75
N PRO A 71 -2.30 -9.41 15.04
CA PRO A 71 -3.52 -8.82 15.59
C PRO A 71 -3.58 -7.29 15.47
N LEU A 72 -2.44 -6.61 15.55
CA LEU A 72 -2.36 -5.16 15.36
C LEU A 72 -2.58 -4.77 13.89
N VAL A 73 -2.09 -5.58 12.94
CA VAL A 73 -2.33 -5.38 11.50
C VAL A 73 -3.78 -5.69 11.14
N ASP A 74 -4.39 -6.70 11.75
CA ASP A 74 -5.81 -7.01 11.58
C ASP A 74 -6.67 -5.84 12.07
N ALA A 75 -6.35 -5.27 13.25
CA ALA A 75 -7.00 -4.06 13.75
C ALA A 75 -6.79 -2.85 12.83
N LEU A 76 -5.60 -2.70 12.24
CA LEU A 76 -5.32 -1.64 11.26
C LEU A 76 -6.15 -1.83 9.98
N ARG A 77 -6.30 -3.07 9.50
CA ARG A 77 -7.18 -3.39 8.37
C ARG A 77 -8.61 -2.98 8.67
N GLU A 78 -9.16 -3.35 9.82
CA GLU A 78 -10.51 -2.94 10.20
C GLU A 78 -10.66 -1.41 10.21
N ALA A 79 -9.69 -0.67 10.76
CA ALA A 79 -9.70 0.79 10.74
C ALA A 79 -9.63 1.38 9.31
N VAL A 80 -8.86 0.77 8.39
CA VAL A 80 -8.86 1.19 6.98
C VAL A 80 -10.24 0.97 6.37
N LEU A 81 -10.88 -0.17 6.65
CA LEU A 81 -12.19 -0.52 6.08
C LEU A 81 -13.37 0.21 6.73
N THR A 82 -13.18 1.01 7.79
CA THR A 82 -14.23 1.95 8.23
C THR A 82 -14.35 3.18 7.34
N HIS A 83 -13.38 3.41 6.43
CA HIS A 83 -13.36 4.58 5.57
C HIS A 83 -14.07 4.32 4.24
N GLY A 84 -14.74 5.35 3.71
CA GLY A 84 -15.53 5.26 2.48
C GLY A 84 -14.72 5.26 1.19
N VAL A 85 -13.44 5.64 1.23
CA VAL A 85 -12.53 5.69 0.07
C VAL A 85 -11.25 4.95 0.41
N VAL A 86 -10.96 3.90 -0.35
CA VAL A 86 -9.75 3.07 -0.20
C VAL A 86 -9.06 2.98 -1.55
N HIS A 87 -7.75 3.11 -1.55
CA HIS A 87 -6.93 2.79 -2.71
C HIS A 87 -6.54 1.31 -2.70
N ALA A 88 -6.43 0.71 -3.89
CA ALA A 88 -5.81 -0.59 -4.07
C ALA A 88 -4.82 -0.58 -5.23
N ASP A 89 -3.70 -1.26 -5.03
CA ASP A 89 -2.72 -1.55 -6.08
C ASP A 89 -1.93 -2.81 -5.69
N GLU A 90 -1.20 -3.40 -6.63
CA GLU A 90 -0.48 -4.63 -6.40
C GLU A 90 0.83 -4.70 -7.18
N THR A 91 1.82 -5.33 -6.57
CA THR A 91 3.16 -5.45 -7.16
C THR A 91 3.65 -6.89 -7.12
N PRO A 92 4.27 -7.38 -8.22
CA PRO A 92 4.79 -8.73 -8.25
C PRO A 92 6.03 -8.87 -7.36
N VAL A 93 6.12 -10.00 -6.68
CA VAL A 93 7.30 -10.43 -5.91
C VAL A 93 7.59 -11.88 -6.22
N GLN A 94 8.84 -12.31 -6.03
CA GLN A 94 9.20 -13.71 -6.21
C GLN A 94 8.98 -14.46 -4.90
N MET A 95 8.44 -15.67 -4.97
CA MET A 95 8.32 -16.59 -3.85
C MET A 95 8.94 -17.93 -4.21
N LEU A 96 9.71 -18.51 -3.30
CA LEU A 96 10.30 -19.83 -3.49
C LEU A 96 9.18 -20.88 -3.58
N THR A 97 9.32 -21.79 -4.54
CA THR A 97 8.53 -23.03 -4.60
C THR A 97 9.28 -24.10 -3.79
N PRO A 98 8.75 -24.51 -2.62
CA PRO A 98 9.45 -25.47 -1.75
C PRO A 98 9.82 -26.75 -2.50
N GLY A 99 11.04 -27.24 -2.29
CA GLY A 99 11.55 -28.46 -2.93
C GLY A 99 11.97 -28.33 -4.41
N ALA A 100 11.50 -27.31 -5.13
CA ALA A 100 11.72 -27.19 -6.58
C ALA A 100 12.96 -26.37 -6.97
N LYS A 101 13.66 -25.75 -6.01
CA LYS A 101 14.78 -24.78 -6.25
C LYS A 101 14.44 -23.68 -7.27
N LYS A 102 13.16 -23.38 -7.46
CA LYS A 102 12.62 -22.39 -8.40
C LYS A 102 11.79 -21.37 -7.63
N THR A 103 11.61 -20.19 -8.21
CA THR A 103 10.63 -19.20 -7.72
C THR A 103 9.42 -19.17 -8.64
N HIS A 104 8.30 -18.69 -8.11
CA HIS A 104 7.13 -18.30 -8.87
C HIS A 104 6.68 -16.90 -8.47
N ARG A 105 5.86 -16.29 -9.32
CA ARG A 105 5.37 -14.93 -9.12
C ARG A 105 4.22 -14.93 -8.10
N ALA A 106 4.48 -14.34 -6.95
CA ALA A 106 3.52 -13.97 -5.92
C ALA A 106 3.26 -12.45 -5.99
N TYR A 107 2.37 -11.95 -5.14
CA TYR A 107 1.96 -10.54 -5.15
C TYR A 107 1.86 -9.98 -3.74
N VAL A 108 2.24 -8.71 -3.63
CA VAL A 108 1.89 -7.87 -2.49
C VAL A 108 0.82 -6.91 -2.96
N TRP A 109 -0.34 -6.96 -2.31
CA TRP A 109 -1.45 -6.04 -2.49
C TRP A 109 -1.36 -4.96 -1.43
N ALA A 110 -1.53 -3.70 -1.81
CA ALA A 110 -1.56 -2.56 -0.90
C ALA A 110 -2.97 -1.98 -0.86
N TYR A 111 -3.46 -1.72 0.35
CA TYR A 111 -4.72 -1.04 0.62
C TYR A 111 -4.43 0.17 1.49
N ALA A 112 -4.65 1.37 0.94
CA ALA A 112 -4.33 2.61 1.62
C ALA A 112 -5.58 3.47 1.77
N THR A 113 -5.70 4.18 2.89
CA THR A 113 -6.67 5.26 3.00
C THR A 113 -6.33 6.37 2.00
N SER A 114 -7.33 7.14 1.59
CA SER A 114 -7.10 8.32 0.73
C SER A 114 -6.21 9.34 1.43
N GLN A 115 -5.44 10.11 0.67
CA GLN A 115 -4.71 11.27 1.17
C GLN A 115 -5.62 12.36 1.78
N PHE A 116 -6.93 12.30 1.54
CA PHE A 116 -7.92 13.20 2.14
C PHE A 116 -8.54 12.64 3.44
N SER A 117 -8.13 11.45 3.85
CA SER A 117 -8.59 10.81 5.09
C SER A 117 -7.79 11.31 6.29
N GLU A 118 -8.46 11.49 7.43
CA GLU A 118 -7.79 11.74 8.71
C GLU A 118 -6.92 10.54 9.14
N LEU A 119 -7.39 9.31 8.87
CA LEU A 119 -6.57 8.12 9.04
C LEU A 119 -5.52 8.05 7.92
N ALA A 120 -4.24 8.14 8.27
CA ALA A 120 -3.12 7.86 7.36
C ALA A 120 -2.61 6.43 7.56
N ALA A 121 -3.00 5.49 6.70
CA ALA A 121 -2.63 4.09 6.85
C ALA A 121 -2.47 3.36 5.51
N VAL A 122 -1.60 2.35 5.51
CA VAL A 122 -1.49 1.34 4.46
C VAL A 122 -1.33 -0.05 5.07
N VAL A 123 -2.11 -0.99 4.54
CA VAL A 123 -2.02 -2.41 4.86
C VAL A 123 -1.59 -3.18 3.63
N TYR A 124 -0.60 -4.06 3.79
CA TYR A 124 -0.17 -4.97 2.75
C TYR A 124 -0.67 -6.38 3.02
N ASP A 125 -1.25 -7.01 1.99
CA ASP A 125 -1.56 -8.44 1.98
C ASP A 125 -0.65 -9.18 0.99
N PHE A 126 -0.13 -10.34 1.41
CA PHE A 126 0.74 -11.15 0.57
C PHE A 126 -0.01 -12.39 0.08
N SER A 127 -0.09 -12.55 -1.24
CA SER A 127 -0.88 -13.60 -1.88
C SER A 127 -0.05 -14.40 -2.90
N PRO A 128 -0.35 -15.69 -3.10
CA PRO A 128 0.40 -16.55 -4.02
C PRO A 128 0.13 -16.26 -5.51
N SER A 129 -0.86 -15.43 -5.85
CA SER A 129 -1.22 -15.08 -7.23
C SER A 129 -1.82 -13.67 -7.31
N ARG A 130 -2.07 -13.19 -8.54
CA ARG A 130 -2.76 -11.90 -8.81
C ARG A 130 -4.28 -12.08 -8.94
N ALA A 131 -4.83 -13.19 -8.46
CA ALA A 131 -6.27 -13.45 -8.61
C ALA A 131 -7.07 -12.37 -7.85
N GLY A 132 -8.12 -11.85 -8.49
CA GLY A 132 -9.01 -10.86 -7.89
C GLY A 132 -9.70 -11.32 -6.60
N GLU A 133 -9.74 -12.63 -6.37
CA GLU A 133 -10.23 -13.22 -5.12
C GLU A 133 -9.46 -12.70 -3.89
N HIS A 134 -8.15 -12.46 -4.00
CA HIS A 134 -7.36 -11.95 -2.88
C HIS A 134 -7.84 -10.56 -2.45
N ALA A 135 -8.13 -9.68 -3.43
CA ALA A 135 -8.70 -8.38 -3.14
C ALA A 135 -10.11 -8.47 -2.54
N ARG A 136 -10.96 -9.37 -3.03
CA ARG A 136 -12.29 -9.58 -2.45
C ARG A 136 -12.22 -10.14 -1.03
N ASN A 137 -11.32 -11.07 -0.76
CA ASN A 137 -11.12 -11.62 0.58
C ASN A 137 -10.59 -10.55 1.55
N PHE A 138 -9.70 -9.67 1.08
CA PHE A 138 -9.23 -8.54 1.88
C PHE A 138 -10.35 -7.53 2.14
N LEU A 139 -11.17 -7.17 1.16
CA LEU A 139 -12.24 -6.18 1.34
C LEU A 139 -13.45 -6.74 2.10
N GLY A 140 -13.71 -8.05 2.01
CA GLY A 140 -14.82 -8.70 2.69
C GLY A 140 -16.17 -8.09 2.30
N HIS A 141 -16.91 -7.59 3.29
CA HIS A 141 -18.21 -6.93 3.12
C HIS A 141 -18.10 -5.41 2.91
N TRP A 142 -16.90 -4.86 2.82
CA TRP A 142 -16.72 -3.44 2.60
C TRP A 142 -17.33 -3.00 1.26
N ASN A 143 -18.12 -1.94 1.31
CA ASN A 143 -18.86 -1.43 0.17
C ASN A 143 -18.68 0.09 0.05
N GLY A 144 -17.46 0.51 -0.31
CA GLY A 144 -17.10 1.90 -0.53
C GLY A 144 -16.58 2.18 -1.93
N LYS A 145 -15.79 3.24 -2.07
CA LYS A 145 -15.21 3.72 -3.33
C LYS A 145 -13.76 3.25 -3.45
N LEU A 146 -13.48 2.33 -4.37
CA LEU A 146 -12.16 1.75 -4.57
C LEU A 146 -11.41 2.47 -5.69
N VAL A 147 -10.32 3.16 -5.34
CA VAL A 147 -9.43 3.82 -6.29
C VAL A 147 -8.38 2.83 -6.76
N CYS A 148 -8.41 2.47 -8.04
CA CYS A 148 -7.47 1.50 -8.60
C CYS A 148 -7.20 1.75 -10.09
N ASP A 149 -6.30 0.96 -10.67
CA ASP A 149 -6.10 0.91 -12.11
C ASP A 149 -7.26 0.17 -12.82
N ASP A 150 -7.07 -0.27 -14.08
CA ASP A 150 -8.08 -1.07 -14.80
C ASP A 150 -7.82 -2.57 -14.71
N PHE A 151 -7.21 -3.05 -13.63
CA PHE A 151 -6.93 -4.46 -13.52
C PHE A 151 -8.23 -5.27 -13.39
N ALA A 152 -8.39 -6.26 -14.27
CA ALA A 152 -9.58 -7.11 -14.33
C ALA A 152 -9.87 -7.85 -13.00
N GLY A 153 -8.87 -8.04 -12.14
CA GLY A 153 -9.06 -8.65 -10.82
C GLY A 153 -10.03 -7.90 -9.91
N TYR A 154 -10.22 -6.59 -10.09
CA TYR A 154 -11.13 -5.79 -9.27
C TYR A 154 -12.60 -5.86 -9.74
N LYS A 155 -12.85 -6.22 -11.02
CA LYS A 155 -14.18 -6.08 -11.65
C LYS A 155 -15.29 -6.85 -10.94
N ALA A 156 -15.01 -8.08 -10.52
CA ALA A 156 -15.97 -8.87 -9.76
C ALA A 156 -16.33 -8.23 -8.39
N GLY A 157 -15.45 -7.43 -7.80
CA GLY A 157 -15.78 -6.66 -6.59
C GLY A 157 -16.78 -5.54 -6.89
N PHE A 158 -16.70 -4.92 -8.07
CA PHE A 158 -17.61 -3.84 -8.47
C PHE A 158 -19.03 -4.34 -8.72
N GLU A 159 -19.16 -5.55 -9.28
CA GLU A 159 -20.45 -6.23 -9.46
C GLU A 159 -21.11 -6.58 -8.12
N LEU A 160 -20.34 -6.65 -7.03
CA LEU A 160 -20.80 -6.95 -5.67
C LEU A 160 -21.07 -5.69 -4.83
N GLY A 161 -20.99 -4.50 -5.42
CA GLY A 161 -21.39 -3.23 -4.81
C GLY A 161 -20.28 -2.17 -4.73
N VAL A 162 -19.01 -2.58 -4.72
CA VAL A 162 -17.88 -1.64 -4.61
C VAL A 162 -17.91 -0.63 -5.77
N THR A 163 -17.84 0.66 -5.45
CA THR A 163 -17.84 1.69 -6.48
C THR A 163 -16.44 1.86 -7.06
N GLU A 164 -16.26 1.54 -8.34
CA GLU A 164 -15.00 1.75 -9.06
C GLU A 164 -14.66 3.25 -9.19
N ILE A 165 -13.46 3.65 -8.76
CA ILE A 165 -12.89 4.96 -9.07
C ILE A 165 -11.68 4.75 -9.99
N GLY A 166 -11.75 5.32 -11.19
CA GLY A 166 -10.74 5.19 -12.22
C GLY A 166 -9.56 6.13 -12.00
N CYS A 167 -8.35 5.63 -12.24
CA CYS A 167 -7.13 6.42 -12.13
C CYS A 167 -6.80 7.23 -13.40
N ILE A 168 -6.92 8.57 -13.36
CA ILE A 168 -6.54 9.45 -14.48
C ILE A 168 -5.06 9.37 -14.81
N ALA A 169 -4.17 9.14 -13.82
CA ALA A 169 -2.73 8.97 -14.09
C ALA A 169 -2.46 7.77 -15.03
N HIS A 170 -3.21 6.68 -14.90
CA HIS A 170 -3.11 5.53 -15.79
C HIS A 170 -3.67 5.81 -17.19
N ALA A 171 -4.75 6.59 -17.30
CA ALA A 171 -5.23 7.07 -18.60
C ALA A 171 -4.19 7.98 -19.28
N ARG A 172 -3.62 8.92 -18.52
CA ARG A 172 -2.56 9.83 -18.95
C ARG A 172 -1.34 9.09 -19.49
N ARG A 173 -0.88 8.03 -18.80
CA ARG A 173 0.30 7.25 -19.18
C ARG A 173 0.21 6.72 -20.61
N LYS A 174 -0.97 6.28 -21.05
CA LYS A 174 -1.19 5.78 -22.43
C LYS A 174 -0.97 6.86 -23.49
N PHE A 175 -1.39 8.10 -23.24
CA PHE A 175 -1.11 9.21 -24.14
C PHE A 175 0.35 9.67 -24.03
N PHE A 176 0.91 9.69 -22.83
CA PHE A 176 2.30 10.07 -22.59
C PHE A 176 3.26 9.17 -23.39
N ASP A 177 3.10 7.85 -23.32
CA ASP A 177 3.97 6.90 -24.00
C ASP A 177 3.95 7.11 -25.53
N LEU A 178 2.77 7.38 -26.10
CA LEU A 178 2.60 7.68 -27.53
C LEU A 178 3.26 9.01 -27.94
N HIS A 179 3.12 10.04 -27.10
CA HIS A 179 3.75 11.32 -27.38
C HIS A 179 5.28 11.25 -27.21
N ALA A 180 5.77 10.58 -26.18
CA ALA A 180 7.19 10.40 -25.93
C ALA A 180 7.88 9.63 -27.07
N THR A 181 7.23 8.56 -27.56
CA THR A 181 7.79 7.68 -28.59
C THR A 181 7.67 8.28 -29.99
N ASN A 182 6.49 8.80 -30.35
CA ASN A 182 6.16 9.12 -31.75
C ASN A 182 5.74 10.58 -31.97
N LYS A 183 5.87 11.46 -30.95
CA LYS A 183 5.46 12.87 -31.01
C LYS A 183 4.01 13.06 -31.49
N SER A 184 3.13 12.11 -31.15
CA SER A 184 1.73 12.15 -31.54
C SER A 184 1.06 13.44 -31.06
N GLN A 185 0.54 14.21 -32.01
CA GLN A 185 -0.16 15.48 -31.77
C GLN A 185 -1.53 15.28 -31.10
N ILE A 186 -2.22 14.18 -31.43
CA ILE A 186 -3.46 13.79 -30.76
C ILE A 186 -3.16 13.49 -29.28
N ALA A 187 -2.12 12.70 -29.01
CA ALA A 187 -1.73 12.40 -27.64
C ALA A 187 -1.29 13.66 -26.87
N GLU A 188 -0.55 14.56 -27.51
CA GLU A 188 -0.17 15.84 -26.91
C GLU A 188 -1.38 16.67 -26.48
N LYS A 189 -2.40 16.76 -27.33
CA LYS A 189 -3.64 17.50 -27.01
C LYS A 189 -4.39 16.87 -25.83
N ALA A 190 -4.48 15.54 -25.77
CA ALA A 190 -5.05 14.84 -24.60
C ALA A 190 -4.28 15.17 -23.31
N LEU A 191 -2.94 15.20 -23.37
CA LEU A 191 -2.09 15.52 -22.22
C LEU A 191 -2.30 16.96 -21.73
N ARG A 192 -2.58 17.92 -22.61
CA ARG A 192 -2.88 19.30 -22.21
C ARG A 192 -4.18 19.41 -21.42
N TYR A 193 -5.24 18.73 -21.86
CA TYR A 193 -6.49 18.66 -21.09
C TYR A 193 -6.26 18.02 -19.72
N ILE A 194 -5.56 16.88 -19.67
CA ILE A 194 -5.27 16.20 -18.40
C ILE A 194 -4.41 17.10 -17.49
N ALA A 195 -3.43 17.82 -18.04
CA ALA A 195 -2.63 18.77 -17.26
C ALA A 195 -3.50 19.87 -16.63
N ALA A 196 -4.47 20.41 -17.37
CA ALA A 196 -5.40 21.40 -16.84
C ALA A 196 -6.24 20.86 -15.68
N LEU A 197 -6.66 19.59 -15.72
CA LEU A 197 -7.34 18.93 -14.59
C LEU A 197 -6.45 18.87 -13.34
N TYR A 198 -5.17 18.51 -13.53
CA TYR A 198 -4.23 18.47 -12.41
C TYR A 198 -3.91 19.85 -11.82
N GLU A 199 -4.03 20.93 -12.60
CA GLU A 199 -3.96 22.29 -12.04
C GLU A 199 -5.15 22.61 -11.15
N VAL A 200 -6.36 22.17 -11.52
CA VAL A 200 -7.54 22.29 -10.63
C VAL A 200 -7.35 21.49 -9.35
N GLU A 201 -6.83 20.26 -9.44
CA GLU A 201 -6.55 19.44 -8.26
C GLU A 201 -5.45 20.05 -7.36
N ARG A 202 -4.47 20.74 -7.95
CA ARG A 202 -3.43 21.45 -7.21
C ARG A 202 -4.02 22.60 -6.41
N GLU A 203 -4.94 23.36 -7.00
CA GLU A 203 -5.65 24.45 -6.32
C GLU A 203 -6.53 23.92 -5.17
N ALA A 204 -7.23 22.81 -5.39
CA ALA A 204 -8.23 22.30 -4.45
C ALA A 204 -7.71 21.28 -3.42
N ARG A 205 -6.40 21.01 -3.42
CA ARG A 205 -5.77 19.91 -2.67
C ARG A 205 -6.05 19.97 -1.17
N GLU A 206 -5.76 21.11 -0.55
CA GLU A 206 -5.82 21.31 0.91
C GLU A 206 -7.17 21.86 1.38
N LEU A 207 -8.19 21.85 0.51
CA LEU A 207 -9.52 22.39 0.84
C LEU A 207 -10.46 21.30 1.36
N GLU A 208 -11.44 21.69 2.14
CA GLU A 208 -12.49 20.79 2.62
C GLU A 208 -13.25 20.11 1.46
N PRO A 209 -13.72 18.85 1.65
CA PRO A 209 -14.34 18.07 0.58
C PRO A 209 -15.44 18.81 -0.20
N GLY A 210 -16.33 19.54 0.49
CA GLY A 210 -17.40 20.30 -0.16
C GLY A 210 -16.89 21.44 -1.06
N ILE A 211 -15.82 22.13 -0.63
CA ILE A 211 -15.20 23.21 -1.44
C ILE A 211 -14.44 22.61 -2.61
N ARG A 212 -13.70 21.52 -2.38
CA ARG A 212 -13.00 20.77 -3.44
C ARG A 212 -13.97 20.31 -4.52
N GLN A 213 -15.10 19.73 -4.13
CA GLN A 213 -16.16 19.32 -5.05
C GLN A 213 -16.71 20.52 -5.85
N ARG A 214 -17.01 21.64 -5.20
CA ARG A 214 -17.50 22.83 -5.89
C ARG A 214 -16.51 23.35 -6.93
N ILE A 215 -15.23 23.46 -6.59
CA ILE A 215 -14.18 23.89 -7.53
C ILE A 215 -14.06 22.90 -8.70
N ARG A 216 -14.16 21.60 -8.45
CA ARG A 216 -14.18 20.58 -9.51
C ARG A 216 -15.36 20.78 -10.45
N GLN A 217 -16.56 21.05 -9.93
CA GLN A 217 -17.74 21.33 -10.77
C GLN A 217 -17.57 22.63 -11.57
N ASP A 218 -17.06 23.71 -10.95
CA ASP A 218 -16.90 25.01 -11.61
C ASP A 218 -15.78 25.01 -12.67
N LYS A 219 -14.68 24.27 -12.44
CA LYS A 219 -13.46 24.35 -13.26
C LYS A 219 -13.12 23.06 -14.00
N ALA A 220 -13.16 21.90 -13.32
CA ALA A 220 -12.74 20.63 -13.91
C ALA A 220 -13.83 19.99 -14.80
N ALA A 221 -15.11 20.11 -14.44
CA ALA A 221 -16.20 19.53 -15.22
C ALA A 221 -16.25 20.06 -16.67
N PRO A 222 -16.15 21.39 -16.94
CA PRO A 222 -16.09 21.88 -18.32
C PRO A 222 -14.88 21.35 -19.12
N ILE A 223 -13.73 21.14 -18.45
CA ILE A 223 -12.52 20.59 -19.08
C ILE A 223 -12.74 19.11 -19.42
N ILE A 224 -13.34 18.35 -18.52
CA ILE A 224 -13.69 16.94 -18.73
C ILE A 224 -14.68 16.80 -19.89
N ASP A 225 -15.73 17.62 -19.94
CA ASP A 225 -16.73 17.58 -21.02
C ASP A 225 -16.09 17.87 -22.39
N ALA A 226 -15.28 18.93 -22.45
CA ALA A 226 -14.54 19.28 -23.67
C ALA A 226 -13.58 18.16 -24.10
N LEU A 227 -12.89 17.52 -23.14
CA LEU A 227 -12.03 16.37 -23.40
C LEU A 227 -12.83 15.18 -23.91
N HIS A 228 -13.99 14.88 -23.33
CA HIS A 228 -14.85 13.77 -23.75
C HIS A 228 -15.31 13.93 -25.19
N THR A 229 -15.93 15.07 -25.50
CA THR A 229 -16.42 15.40 -26.85
C THR A 229 -15.28 15.33 -27.86
N TRP A 230 -14.12 15.88 -27.51
CA TRP A 230 -12.94 15.82 -28.35
C TRP A 230 -12.46 14.37 -28.57
N MET A 231 -12.37 13.54 -27.52
CA MET A 231 -11.94 12.14 -27.64
C MET A 231 -12.89 11.33 -28.52
N ILE A 232 -14.21 11.51 -28.39
CA ILE A 232 -15.22 10.85 -29.24
C ILE A 232 -14.99 11.24 -30.70
N ALA A 233 -14.83 12.53 -30.99
CA ALA A 233 -14.61 13.01 -32.35
C ALA A 233 -13.29 12.47 -32.94
N GLN A 234 -12.19 12.49 -32.17
CA GLN A 234 -10.92 11.92 -32.62
C GLN A 234 -11.01 10.42 -32.86
N ARG A 235 -11.80 9.70 -32.07
CA ARG A 235 -11.93 8.25 -32.22
C ARG A 235 -12.53 7.82 -33.56
N GLN A 236 -13.37 8.67 -34.17
CA GLN A 236 -13.93 8.46 -35.50
C GLN A 236 -12.93 8.68 -36.63
N LEU A 237 -11.83 9.41 -36.37
CA LEU A 237 -10.86 9.80 -37.40
C LEU A 237 -9.62 8.91 -37.41
N VAL A 238 -9.35 8.18 -36.33
CA VAL A 238 -8.16 7.33 -36.20
C VAL A 238 -8.45 5.90 -36.67
N PRO A 239 -7.50 5.22 -37.32
CA PRO A 239 -7.68 3.84 -37.76
C PRO A 239 -7.92 2.88 -36.58
N GLU A 240 -8.81 1.92 -36.80
CA GLU A 240 -9.05 0.81 -35.86
C GLU A 240 -7.76 0.07 -35.53
N GLY A 241 -7.64 -0.37 -34.27
CA GLY A 241 -6.48 -1.13 -33.78
C GLY A 241 -5.18 -0.32 -33.63
N SER A 242 -5.12 0.94 -34.08
CA SER A 242 -3.98 1.82 -33.90
C SER A 242 -3.67 2.07 -32.41
N ALA A 243 -2.42 2.41 -32.10
CA ALA A 243 -2.02 2.65 -30.71
C ALA A 243 -2.77 3.84 -30.09
N ILE A 244 -3.09 4.87 -30.90
CA ILE A 244 -3.90 6.01 -30.45
C ILE A 244 -5.37 5.62 -30.27
N ALA A 245 -5.95 4.79 -31.13
CA ALA A 245 -7.31 4.26 -30.93
C ALA A 245 -7.41 3.51 -29.59
N LYS A 246 -6.42 2.67 -29.27
CA LYS A 246 -6.34 1.96 -27.98
C LYS A 246 -6.26 2.90 -26.77
N ALA A 247 -5.55 4.02 -26.89
CA ALA A 247 -5.45 5.02 -25.81
C ALA A 247 -6.77 5.80 -25.60
N LEU A 248 -7.44 6.18 -26.69
CA LEU A 248 -8.77 6.78 -26.66
C LEU A 248 -9.81 5.81 -26.07
N ASP A 249 -9.84 4.58 -26.59
CA ASP A 249 -10.78 3.54 -26.15
C ASP A 249 -10.64 3.21 -24.67
N TYR A 250 -9.42 3.22 -24.13
CA TYR A 250 -9.21 3.02 -22.70
C TYR A 250 -9.96 4.06 -21.86
N SER A 251 -9.83 5.34 -22.25
CA SER A 251 -10.45 6.43 -21.49
C SER A 251 -11.96 6.44 -21.68
N LEU A 252 -12.43 6.32 -22.93
CA LEU A 252 -13.85 6.34 -23.27
C LEU A 252 -14.64 5.18 -22.64
N LYS A 253 -14.09 3.95 -22.65
CA LYS A 253 -14.76 2.79 -22.03
C LYS A 253 -14.89 2.90 -20.51
N ARG A 254 -14.03 3.70 -19.87
CA ARG A 254 -14.00 3.89 -18.41
C ARG A 254 -14.44 5.28 -17.98
N TRP A 255 -15.09 6.04 -18.86
CA TRP A 255 -15.33 7.46 -18.64
C TRP A 255 -16.01 7.74 -17.30
N ILE A 256 -17.08 7.01 -17.00
CA ILE A 256 -17.82 7.09 -15.73
C ILE A 256 -16.87 6.90 -14.52
N ALA A 257 -16.04 5.86 -14.54
CA ALA A 257 -15.09 5.61 -13.44
C ALA A 257 -14.05 6.73 -13.32
N LEU A 258 -13.56 7.26 -14.44
CA LEU A 258 -12.56 8.32 -14.49
C LEU A 258 -13.10 9.70 -14.08
N THR A 259 -14.42 9.91 -14.11
CA THR A 259 -15.03 11.21 -13.78
C THR A 259 -15.73 11.26 -12.42
N ARG A 260 -15.96 10.13 -11.75
CA ARG A 260 -16.61 10.07 -10.41
C ARG A 260 -15.96 10.95 -9.35
N TYR A 261 -14.67 11.27 -9.47
CA TYR A 261 -13.98 12.16 -8.52
C TYR A 261 -14.52 13.60 -8.55
N LEU A 262 -15.16 14.03 -9.65
CA LEU A 262 -15.79 15.35 -9.75
C LEU A 262 -16.96 15.50 -8.76
N ASP A 263 -17.66 14.40 -8.48
CA ASP A 263 -18.91 14.40 -7.73
C ASP A 263 -18.72 14.17 -6.22
N ASP A 264 -17.49 13.88 -5.79
CA ASP A 264 -17.16 13.65 -4.40
C ASP A 264 -15.77 14.19 -4.06
N GLY A 265 -15.74 15.24 -3.23
CA GLY A 265 -14.51 15.85 -2.76
C GLY A 265 -13.60 14.89 -2.00
N ALA A 266 -14.11 13.84 -1.35
CA ALA A 266 -13.28 12.86 -0.64
C ALA A 266 -12.56 11.88 -1.60
N VAL A 267 -12.94 11.86 -2.87
CA VAL A 267 -12.35 10.98 -3.88
C VAL A 267 -11.16 11.66 -4.57
N PRO A 268 -10.00 11.01 -4.67
CA PRO A 268 -8.87 11.52 -5.41
C PRO A 268 -8.99 11.23 -6.91
N ILE A 269 -8.35 12.09 -7.72
CA ILE A 269 -8.31 11.97 -9.19
C ILE A 269 -7.55 10.74 -9.70
N ASP A 270 -6.63 10.20 -8.89
CA ASP A 270 -5.77 9.09 -9.28
C ASP A 270 -5.32 8.20 -8.12
N ASN A 271 -4.61 7.11 -8.46
CA ASN A 271 -4.11 6.10 -7.54
C ASN A 271 -2.62 6.28 -7.16
N ASN A 272 -1.98 7.40 -7.53
CA ASN A 272 -0.55 7.60 -7.29
C ASN A 272 -0.19 7.54 -5.81
N TRP A 273 -1.14 7.90 -4.94
CA TRP A 273 -0.99 7.78 -3.49
C TRP A 273 -0.63 6.36 -3.04
N CYS A 274 -1.32 5.34 -3.58
CA CYS A 274 -1.05 3.94 -3.28
C CYS A 274 0.19 3.40 -4.00
N GLU A 275 0.41 3.80 -5.26
CA GLU A 275 1.65 3.47 -6.00
C GLU A 275 2.90 3.90 -5.20
N ASN A 276 2.84 5.08 -4.56
CA ASN A 276 3.90 5.55 -3.69
C ASN A 276 4.10 4.67 -2.45
N GLN A 277 3.03 4.10 -1.89
CA GLN A 277 3.13 3.15 -0.78
C GLN A 277 3.67 1.79 -1.23
N ILE A 278 3.52 1.42 -2.50
CA ILE A 278 4.13 0.20 -3.05
C ILE A 278 5.62 0.37 -3.34
N ARG A 279 6.07 1.59 -3.64
CA ARG A 279 7.46 1.88 -4.05
C ARG A 279 8.54 1.27 -3.15
N PRO A 280 8.44 1.23 -1.80
CA PRO A 280 9.42 0.57 -0.95
C PRO A 280 9.56 -0.93 -1.22
N TRP A 281 8.48 -1.63 -1.58
CA TRP A 281 8.59 -3.01 -2.05
C TRP A 281 9.38 -3.10 -3.35
N ALA A 282 9.11 -2.20 -4.30
CA ALA A 282 9.81 -2.18 -5.58
C ALA A 282 11.32 -1.90 -5.42
N LEU A 283 11.69 -0.95 -4.56
CA LEU A 283 13.08 -0.67 -4.21
C LEU A 283 13.73 -1.87 -3.51
N GLY A 284 13.03 -2.47 -2.53
CA GLY A 284 13.52 -3.63 -1.80
C GLY A 284 13.87 -4.83 -2.67
N ARG A 285 13.15 -5.08 -3.77
CA ARG A 285 13.42 -6.20 -4.70
C ARG A 285 14.81 -6.18 -5.33
N SER A 286 15.49 -5.04 -5.37
CA SER A 286 16.91 -4.95 -5.77
C SER A 286 17.88 -5.53 -4.73
N ASN A 287 17.44 -5.65 -3.48
CA ASN A 287 18.26 -6.08 -2.35
C ASN A 287 17.93 -7.50 -1.85
N TRP A 288 16.72 -8.00 -2.12
CA TRP A 288 16.31 -9.36 -1.77
C TRP A 288 15.65 -10.07 -2.95
N LEU A 289 15.92 -11.36 -3.09
CA LEU A 289 15.57 -12.12 -4.30
C LEU A 289 14.14 -12.69 -4.28
N PHE A 290 13.67 -13.17 -3.12
CA PHE A 290 12.36 -13.82 -2.98
C PHE A 290 11.91 -13.91 -1.51
N ALA A 291 10.61 -14.14 -1.31
CA ALA A 291 10.03 -14.67 -0.07
C ALA A 291 10.26 -16.19 0.00
N GLY A 292 10.66 -16.72 1.15
CA GLY A 292 11.01 -18.15 1.30
C GLY A 292 9.80 -19.10 1.33
N SER A 293 8.61 -18.58 1.63
CA SER A 293 7.34 -19.30 1.73
C SER A 293 6.18 -18.32 1.84
N LEU A 294 4.94 -18.78 1.64
CA LEU A 294 3.74 -17.97 1.83
C LEU A 294 3.67 -17.33 3.23
N ARG A 295 3.98 -18.11 4.27
CA ARG A 295 4.00 -17.64 5.65
C ARG A 295 5.02 -16.52 5.87
N SER A 296 6.22 -16.64 5.27
CA SER A 296 7.23 -15.58 5.37
C SER A 296 6.83 -14.31 4.63
N GLY A 297 6.16 -14.43 3.48
CA GLY A 297 5.61 -13.31 2.73
C GLY A 297 4.55 -12.55 3.53
N LYS A 298 3.60 -13.28 4.14
CA LYS A 298 2.57 -12.69 5.01
C LYS A 298 3.15 -11.95 6.21
N ARG A 299 4.14 -12.53 6.90
CA ARG A 299 4.84 -11.87 8.02
C ARG A 299 5.59 -10.60 7.57
N ALA A 300 6.19 -10.62 6.38
CA ALA A 300 6.81 -9.43 5.81
C ALA A 300 5.78 -8.35 5.51
N ALA A 301 4.61 -8.72 4.97
CA ALA A 301 3.50 -7.80 4.72
C ALA A 301 2.99 -7.16 6.01
N ALA A 302 2.80 -7.95 7.07
CA ALA A 302 2.39 -7.47 8.39
C ALA A 302 3.37 -6.42 8.95
N ILE A 303 4.67 -6.74 8.98
CA ILE A 303 5.70 -5.83 9.50
C ILE A 303 5.78 -4.56 8.64
N MET A 304 5.77 -4.68 7.31
CA MET A 304 5.80 -3.54 6.41
C MET A 304 4.57 -2.63 6.56
N SER A 305 3.38 -3.20 6.84
CA SER A 305 2.15 -2.41 7.03
C SER A 305 2.31 -1.44 8.19
N LEU A 306 2.87 -1.93 9.31
CA LEU A 306 3.13 -1.15 10.50
C LEU A 306 4.26 -0.12 10.30
N ILE A 307 5.37 -0.51 9.67
CA ILE A 307 6.48 0.42 9.36
C ILE A 307 6.00 1.56 8.47
N GLN A 308 5.26 1.24 7.40
CA GLN A 308 4.85 2.23 6.42
C GLN A 308 3.74 3.12 6.96
N SER A 309 2.80 2.56 7.71
CA SER A 309 1.79 3.37 8.41
C SER A 309 2.41 4.26 9.49
N ALA A 310 3.44 3.82 10.21
CA ALA A 310 4.17 4.69 11.14
C ALA A 310 4.82 5.88 10.42
N ARG A 311 5.49 5.65 9.28
CA ARG A 311 6.06 6.72 8.44
C ARG A 311 5.00 7.69 7.92
N LEU A 312 3.84 7.18 7.51
CA LEU A 312 2.72 8.02 7.04
C LEU A 312 2.21 8.98 8.14
N ASN A 313 2.31 8.60 9.41
CA ASN A 313 1.96 9.43 10.55
C ASN A 313 3.16 10.25 11.08
N GLY A 314 4.27 10.33 10.34
CA GLY A 314 5.46 11.10 10.73
C GLY A 314 6.28 10.50 11.87
N HIS A 315 6.03 9.24 12.25
CA HIS A 315 6.76 8.58 13.31
C HIS A 315 8.08 7.97 12.82
N ASP A 316 9.08 7.95 13.70
CA ASP A 316 10.26 7.10 13.52
C ASP A 316 9.85 5.62 13.65
N PRO A 317 10.02 4.79 12.60
CA PRO A 317 9.64 3.38 12.64
C PRO A 317 10.37 2.58 13.72
N TYR A 318 11.59 2.96 14.08
CA TYR A 318 12.33 2.28 15.14
C TYR A 318 11.70 2.56 16.50
N ALA A 319 11.47 3.83 16.85
CA ALA A 319 10.81 4.21 18.09
C ALA A 319 9.43 3.55 18.23
N TYR A 320 8.62 3.61 17.17
CA TYR A 320 7.30 2.99 17.13
C TYR A 320 7.37 1.48 17.34
N LEU A 321 8.14 0.74 16.54
CA LEU A 321 8.21 -0.71 16.67
C LEU A 321 8.83 -1.14 18.00
N LYS A 322 9.81 -0.41 18.53
CA LYS A 322 10.39 -0.70 19.85
C LYS A 322 9.34 -0.59 20.95
N ASP A 323 8.55 0.48 20.96
CA ASP A 323 7.50 0.67 21.96
C ASP A 323 6.39 -0.38 21.82
N VAL A 324 5.89 -0.59 20.60
CA VAL A 324 4.89 -1.63 20.32
C VAL A 324 5.36 -3.00 20.79
N LEU A 325 6.58 -3.41 20.44
CA LEU A 325 7.14 -4.69 20.91
C LEU A 325 7.37 -4.73 22.42
N THR A 326 7.52 -3.59 23.09
CA THR A 326 7.66 -3.55 24.55
C THR A 326 6.30 -3.76 25.23
N ARG A 327 5.23 -3.17 24.69
CA ARG A 327 3.89 -3.16 25.28
C ARG A 327 3.05 -4.38 24.89
N LEU A 328 3.21 -4.87 23.66
CA LEU A 328 2.38 -5.92 23.07
C LEU A 328 2.22 -7.18 23.94
N PRO A 329 3.26 -7.70 24.63
CA PRO A 329 3.12 -8.89 25.48
C PRO A 329 2.14 -8.74 26.66
N THR A 330 1.89 -7.50 27.10
CA THR A 330 0.97 -7.17 28.21
C THR A 330 -0.24 -6.35 27.77
N GLN A 331 -0.32 -5.96 26.49
CA GLN A 331 -1.45 -5.20 25.96
C GLN A 331 -2.72 -6.06 25.99
N ARG A 332 -3.80 -5.54 26.55
CA ARG A 332 -5.10 -6.22 26.49
C ARG A 332 -5.59 -6.24 25.04
N ALA A 333 -6.16 -7.37 24.61
CA ALA A 333 -6.67 -7.49 23.24
C ALA A 333 -7.71 -6.40 22.90
N SER A 334 -8.54 -6.00 23.87
CA SER A 334 -9.52 -4.91 23.72
C SER A 334 -8.89 -3.53 23.49
N GLU A 335 -7.63 -3.35 23.84
CA GLU A 335 -6.90 -2.08 23.77
C GLU A 335 -5.84 -2.10 22.65
N ILE A 336 -5.81 -3.13 21.80
CA ILE A 336 -4.81 -3.25 20.74
C ILE A 336 -4.79 -2.02 19.81
N THR A 337 -5.94 -1.35 19.66
CA THR A 337 -6.08 -0.18 18.81
C THR A 337 -5.29 1.05 19.30
N GLU A 338 -4.93 1.12 20.58
CA GLU A 338 -4.07 2.18 21.13
C GLU A 338 -2.65 2.12 20.58
N LEU A 339 -2.23 0.95 20.10
CA LEU A 339 -0.92 0.73 19.48
C LEU A 339 -0.94 1.02 17.98
N LEU A 340 -2.08 1.38 17.39
CA LEU A 340 -2.13 1.67 15.95
C LEU A 340 -1.33 2.94 15.62
N PRO A 341 -0.66 3.00 14.46
CA PRO A 341 0.21 4.13 14.12
C PRO A 341 -0.43 5.51 14.28
N HIS A 342 -1.69 5.68 13.87
CA HIS A 342 -2.41 6.96 13.95
C HIS A 342 -2.93 7.32 15.35
N ARG A 343 -2.85 6.41 16.32
CA ARG A 343 -3.21 6.62 17.73
C ARG A 343 -2.01 6.52 18.66
N TRP A 344 -0.84 6.19 18.12
CA TRP A 344 0.33 5.89 18.91
C TRP A 344 0.89 7.17 19.53
N VAL A 345 1.07 7.11 20.85
CA VAL A 345 1.78 8.12 21.63
C VAL A 345 3.02 7.44 22.22
N PRO A 346 4.23 7.99 22.01
CA PRO A 346 5.45 7.47 22.63
C PRO A 346 5.34 7.49 24.15
N VAL A 347 5.93 6.48 24.80
CA VAL A 347 6.08 6.42 26.26
C VAL A 347 7.42 6.99 26.69
#